data_AF-A0A5J4KSJ3-F1
#
_entry.id   AF-A0A5J4KSJ3-F1
#
_cell.length_a   1.000
_cell.length_b   1.000
_cell.length_c   1.000
_cell.angle_alpha   90.00
_cell.angle_beta   90.00
_cell.angle_gamma   90.00
#
_symmetry.space_group_name_H-M   'P 1'
#
loop_
_entity.id
_entity.type
_entity.pdbx_description
1 polymer ?
#
loop_
_entity_poly.entity_id
_entity_poly.type
_entity_poly.pdbx_seq_one_letter_code
_entity_poly.pdbx_strand_id
1 'polypeptide(L)'
;MVPSVIMNEPALYAQPDDRSQLVMYLQWIWQSYFADCPRVNEISIDYCYPWKGRLGLIRLSLDATMTFIGVNTLLQVQQVPEYVLITTIAHELVHYIHGFGSPLPRLYKHPHANKIVDRELEQRNLGDYLRCCNEWIDKYWYSFYDMQRAAGWAGIQGRLVPPCSRGETSTFPALAKPRRMQVTPLTSLSACGIF
;
A
#
# COMPACT_ATOMS: atom_id res chain seq x y z
N MET A 1 0.71 -47.83 -13.32
CA MET A 1 1.13 -46.72 -14.19
C MET A 1 0.03 -45.67 -14.13
N VAL A 2 0.23 -44.63 -13.31
CA VAL A 2 -0.71 -43.51 -13.20
C VAL A 2 -0.14 -42.38 -14.07
N PRO A 3 -0.89 -41.78 -15.00
CA PRO A 3 -0.38 -40.66 -15.76
C PRO A 3 -0.21 -39.47 -14.83
N SER A 4 1.03 -39.01 -14.69
CA SER A 4 1.34 -37.71 -14.11
C SER A 4 0.71 -36.62 -14.97
N VAL A 5 -0.38 -36.04 -14.47
CA VAL A 5 -0.94 -34.81 -15.03
C VAL A 5 0.06 -33.69 -14.69
N ILE A 6 0.86 -33.31 -15.67
CA ILE A 6 1.63 -32.07 -15.62
C ILE A 6 0.59 -30.94 -15.70
N MET A 7 0.22 -30.40 -14.54
CA MET A 7 -0.51 -29.14 -14.42
C MET A 7 0.43 -28.01 -14.85
N ASN A 8 0.58 -27.82 -16.16
CA ASN A 8 1.17 -26.60 -16.70
C ASN A 8 0.00 -25.63 -16.95
N GLU A 9 -0.54 -25.09 -15.86
CA GLU A 9 -1.43 -23.93 -15.92
C GLU A 9 -0.57 -22.76 -16.41
N PRO A 10 -0.85 -22.16 -17.59
CA PRO A 10 -0.09 -21.02 -18.05
C PRO A 10 -0.28 -19.89 -17.04
N ALA A 11 0.82 -19.24 -16.64
CA ALA A 11 0.82 -18.06 -15.78
C ALA A 11 -0.11 -17.00 -16.39
N LEU A 12 -1.38 -16.99 -15.96
CA LEU A 12 -2.43 -16.21 -16.59
C LEU A 12 -2.25 -14.71 -16.38
N TYR A 13 -1.33 -14.32 -15.48
CA TYR A 13 -0.91 -12.95 -15.25
C TYR A 13 0.60 -12.91 -14.97
N ALA A 14 1.40 -12.45 -15.94
CA ALA A 14 2.80 -12.11 -15.70
C ALA A 14 2.87 -10.93 -14.71
N GLN A 15 3.92 -10.90 -13.88
CA GLN A 15 4.17 -9.73 -13.03
C GLN A 15 4.35 -8.50 -13.93
N PRO A 16 3.63 -7.39 -13.66
CA PRO A 16 3.81 -6.15 -14.40
C PRO A 16 5.21 -5.58 -14.18
N ASP A 17 5.75 -4.89 -15.18
CA ASP A 17 7.05 -4.20 -15.13
C ASP A 17 6.92 -2.67 -15.18
N ASP A 18 5.74 -2.16 -15.56
CA ASP A 18 5.42 -0.74 -15.64
C ASP A 18 4.70 -0.26 -14.37
N ARG A 19 5.44 0.47 -13.53
CA ARG A 19 4.94 1.06 -12.27
C ARG A 19 3.79 2.04 -12.46
N SER A 20 3.62 2.64 -13.64
CA SER A 20 2.46 3.50 -13.90
C SER A 20 1.14 2.73 -13.92
N GLN A 21 1.20 1.40 -14.12
CA GLN A 21 0.03 0.53 -14.25
C GLN A 21 -0.34 -0.15 -12.92
N LEU A 22 -0.64 0.64 -11.89
CA LEU A 22 -1.04 0.12 -10.57
C LEU A 22 -2.21 -0.87 -10.62
N VAL A 23 -3.15 -0.68 -11.55
CA VAL A 23 -4.27 -1.60 -11.75
C VAL A 23 -3.78 -3.01 -12.14
N MET A 24 -2.74 -3.10 -12.97
CA MET A 24 -2.15 -4.39 -13.35
C MET A 24 -1.46 -5.04 -12.15
N TYR A 25 -0.74 -4.27 -11.33
CA TYR A 25 -0.14 -4.79 -10.09
C TYR A 25 -1.21 -5.30 -9.12
N LEU A 26 -2.27 -4.52 -8.90
CA LEU A 26 -3.39 -4.93 -8.05
C LEU A 26 -4.02 -6.24 -8.54
N GLN A 27 -4.29 -6.36 -9.85
CA GLN A 27 -4.86 -7.57 -10.44
C GLN A 27 -3.92 -8.76 -10.29
N TRP A 28 -2.65 -8.59 -10.64
CA TRP A 28 -1.65 -9.67 -10.53
C TRP A 28 -1.48 -10.14 -9.08
N ILE A 29 -1.34 -9.23 -8.11
CA ILE A 29 -1.23 -9.58 -6.69
C ILE A 29 -2.51 -10.29 -6.21
N TRP A 30 -3.68 -9.77 -6.59
CA TRP A 30 -4.95 -10.38 -6.20
C TRP A 30 -5.05 -11.82 -6.72
N GLN A 31 -4.78 -12.04 -8.01
CA GLN A 31 -4.90 -13.37 -8.61
C GLN A 31 -3.84 -14.35 -8.11
N SER A 32 -2.64 -13.86 -7.79
CA SER A 32 -1.53 -14.70 -7.36
C SER A 32 -1.63 -15.09 -5.88
N TYR A 33 -2.14 -14.19 -5.02
CA TYR A 33 -2.03 -14.34 -3.56
C TYR A 33 -3.34 -14.20 -2.79
N PHE A 34 -4.41 -13.68 -3.41
CA PHE A 34 -5.71 -13.39 -2.75
C PHE A 34 -6.92 -13.96 -3.52
N ALA A 35 -6.70 -14.91 -4.45
CA ALA A 35 -7.77 -15.49 -5.25
C ALA A 35 -8.81 -16.27 -4.43
N ASP A 36 -8.43 -16.70 -3.22
CA ASP A 36 -9.29 -17.34 -2.22
C ASP A 36 -10.23 -16.36 -1.50
N CYS A 37 -9.96 -15.05 -1.59
CA CYS A 37 -10.69 -14.03 -0.86
C CYS A 37 -11.85 -13.43 -1.68
N PRO A 38 -12.99 -13.13 -1.03
CA PRO A 38 -14.12 -12.52 -1.73
C PRO A 38 -13.84 -11.05 -2.06
N ARG A 39 -14.10 -10.66 -3.32
CA ARG A 39 -14.14 -9.26 -3.75
C ARG A 39 -15.59 -8.77 -3.75
N VAL A 40 -16.02 -8.11 -2.67
CA VAL A 40 -17.43 -7.78 -2.42
C VAL A 40 -17.85 -6.39 -2.90
N ASN A 41 -16.90 -5.57 -3.33
CA ASN A 41 -17.13 -4.22 -3.83
C ASN A 41 -16.03 -3.82 -4.84
N GLU A 42 -16.21 -2.68 -5.50
CA GLU A 42 -15.20 -2.16 -6.42
C GLU A 42 -13.93 -1.80 -5.64
N ILE A 43 -12.76 -2.08 -6.22
CA ILE A 43 -11.47 -1.69 -5.63
C ILE A 43 -10.75 -0.86 -6.68
N SER A 44 -10.48 0.40 -6.33
CA SER A 44 -9.69 1.35 -7.12
C SER A 44 -8.34 1.57 -6.46
N ILE A 45 -7.33 1.87 -7.27
CA ILE A 45 -5.95 2.08 -6.81
C ILE A 45 -5.31 3.22 -7.58
N ASP A 46 -4.66 4.14 -6.87
CA ASP A 46 -3.93 5.26 -7.50
C ASP A 46 -2.77 5.76 -6.63
N TYR A 47 -1.84 6.45 -7.28
CA TYR A 47 -0.78 7.16 -6.61
C TYR A 47 -1.30 8.41 -5.90
N CYS A 48 -0.82 8.59 -4.67
CA CYS A 48 -1.21 9.66 -3.76
C CYS A 48 0.01 10.43 -3.26
N TYR A 49 -0.22 11.45 -2.45
CA TYR A 49 0.81 12.36 -1.95
C TYR A 49 2.11 11.67 -1.48
N PRO A 50 3.31 12.23 -1.75
CA PRO A 50 4.57 11.69 -1.25
C PRO A 50 4.68 11.86 0.27
N TRP A 51 4.14 10.92 1.04
CA TRP A 51 4.18 10.98 2.50
C TRP A 51 5.54 10.55 3.05
N LYS A 52 5.99 11.21 4.14
CA LYS A 52 7.24 10.81 4.82
C LYS A 52 7.06 9.55 5.68
N GLY A 53 5.89 9.36 6.28
CA GLY A 53 5.66 8.31 7.30
C GLY A 53 4.59 7.31 6.90
N ARG A 54 4.34 7.10 5.61
CA ARG A 54 3.31 6.19 5.11
C ARG A 54 3.63 5.72 3.69
N LEU A 55 3.48 4.43 3.42
CA LEU A 55 3.60 3.88 2.06
C LEU A 55 2.25 3.63 1.38
N GLY A 56 1.23 3.23 2.13
CA GLY A 56 -0.09 2.92 1.62
C GLY A 56 -1.20 3.45 2.51
N LEU A 57 -2.41 3.49 1.95
CA LEU A 57 -3.64 3.62 2.73
C LEU A 57 -4.77 2.88 2.04
N ILE A 58 -5.75 2.49 2.84
CA ILE A 58 -7.02 1.96 2.37
C ILE A 58 -8.19 2.74 2.98
N ARG A 59 -9.21 3.00 2.17
CA ARG A 59 -10.43 3.70 2.59
C ARG A 59 -11.65 3.07 1.94
N LEU A 60 -12.73 2.99 2.70
CA LEU A 60 -14.06 2.64 2.18
C LEU A 60 -14.83 3.93 1.87
N SER A 61 -15.52 3.97 0.74
CA SER A 61 -16.47 5.04 0.40
C SER A 61 -17.62 5.08 1.41
N LEU A 62 -18.29 6.23 1.53
CA LEU A 62 -19.38 6.40 2.51
C LEU A 62 -20.58 5.49 2.24
N ASP A 63 -20.83 5.16 0.98
CA ASP A 63 -21.88 4.24 0.51
C ASP A 63 -21.42 2.77 0.48
N ALA A 64 -20.18 2.49 0.89
CA ALA A 64 -19.55 1.17 0.89
C ALA A 64 -19.47 0.44 -0.47
N THR A 65 -19.70 1.15 -1.58
CA THR A 65 -19.65 0.58 -2.94
C THR A 65 -18.24 0.47 -3.50
N MET A 66 -17.28 1.26 -2.97
CA MET A 66 -15.92 1.33 -3.47
C MET A 66 -14.90 1.39 -2.33
N THR A 67 -13.86 0.56 -2.44
CA THR A 67 -12.63 0.68 -1.67
C THR A 67 -11.59 1.40 -2.53
N PHE A 68 -10.89 2.35 -1.93
CA PHE A 68 -9.76 3.04 -2.54
C PHE A 68 -8.46 2.64 -1.84
N ILE A 69 -7.48 2.19 -2.61
CA ILE A 69 -6.10 1.95 -2.19
C ILE A 69 -5.24 3.10 -2.70
N GLY A 70 -4.66 3.88 -1.78
CA GLY A 70 -3.73 4.95 -2.11
C GLY A 70 -2.28 4.50 -1.92
N VAL A 71 -1.48 4.57 -2.97
CA VAL A 71 -0.05 4.21 -2.94
C VAL A 71 0.80 5.47 -2.89
N ASN A 72 1.86 5.51 -2.09
CA ASN A 72 2.78 6.65 -2.06
C ASN A 72 3.43 6.85 -3.44
N THR A 73 3.27 8.05 -4.01
CA THR A 73 3.79 8.40 -5.34
C THR A 73 5.30 8.18 -5.49
N LEU A 74 6.08 8.25 -4.41
CA LEU A 74 7.51 8.00 -4.47
C LEU A 74 7.86 6.56 -4.88
N LEU A 75 6.93 5.61 -4.76
CA LEU A 75 7.12 4.23 -5.22
C LEU A 75 7.14 4.08 -6.75
N GLN A 76 6.81 5.15 -7.50
CA GLN A 76 7.04 5.24 -8.95
C GLN A 76 8.53 5.34 -9.31
N VAL A 77 9.36 5.86 -8.39
CA VAL A 77 10.76 6.14 -8.67
C VAL A 77 11.53 4.83 -8.74
N GLN A 78 12.26 4.61 -9.83
CA GLN A 78 13.01 3.37 -10.10
C GLN A 78 14.07 3.01 -9.05
N GLN A 79 14.54 4.00 -8.27
CA GLN A 79 15.45 3.78 -7.15
C GLN A 79 14.79 3.00 -6.00
N VAL A 80 13.46 3.02 -5.90
CA VAL A 80 12.71 2.22 -4.93
C VAL A 80 12.53 0.82 -5.49
N PRO A 81 13.03 -0.24 -4.83
CA PRO A 81 12.89 -1.60 -5.32
C PRO A 81 11.43 -2.00 -5.50
N GLU A 82 11.17 -2.82 -6.50
CA GLU A 82 9.81 -3.19 -6.89
C GLU A 82 9.08 -3.96 -5.78
N TYR A 83 9.81 -4.78 -5.01
CA TYR A 83 9.24 -5.48 -3.86
C TYR A 83 8.61 -4.53 -2.82
N VAL A 84 9.05 -3.27 -2.73
CA VAL A 84 8.44 -2.28 -1.82
C VAL A 84 7.04 -1.89 -2.32
N LEU A 85 6.87 -1.72 -3.62
CA LEU A 85 5.57 -1.46 -4.25
C LEU A 85 4.64 -2.65 -4.06
N ILE A 86 5.11 -3.86 -4.39
CA ILE A 86 4.33 -5.10 -4.28
C ILE A 86 3.88 -5.33 -2.84
N THR A 87 4.80 -5.26 -1.87
CA THR A 87 4.48 -5.42 -0.45
C THR A 87 3.49 -4.36 0.02
N THR A 88 3.61 -3.12 -0.46
CA THR A 88 2.67 -2.05 -0.08
C THR A 88 1.25 -2.36 -0.56
N ILE A 89 1.07 -2.75 -1.81
CA ILE A 89 -0.27 -3.10 -2.34
C ILE A 89 -0.82 -4.32 -1.61
N ALA A 90 -0.01 -5.35 -1.41
CA ALA A 90 -0.41 -6.54 -0.67
C ALA A 90 -0.79 -6.23 0.78
N HIS A 91 -0.09 -5.31 1.44
CA HIS A 91 -0.42 -4.85 2.79
C HIS A 91 -1.82 -4.25 2.86
N GLU A 92 -2.16 -3.37 1.92
CA GLU A 92 -3.50 -2.77 1.85
C GLU A 92 -4.57 -3.82 1.50
N LEU A 93 -4.24 -4.85 0.73
CA LEU A 93 -5.14 -5.98 0.48
C LEU A 93 -5.36 -6.83 1.73
N VAL A 94 -4.36 -7.02 2.58
CA VAL A 94 -4.55 -7.68 3.87
C VAL A 94 -5.51 -6.87 4.75
N HIS A 95 -5.38 -5.54 4.78
CA HIS A 95 -6.38 -4.70 5.42
C HIS A 95 -7.78 -4.95 4.88
N TYR A 96 -7.93 -4.98 3.54
CA TYR A 96 -9.21 -5.25 2.89
C TYR A 96 -9.85 -6.55 3.39
N ILE A 97 -9.13 -7.68 3.32
CA ILE A 97 -9.68 -9.00 3.67
C ILE A 97 -9.93 -9.15 5.17
N HIS A 98 -9.22 -8.38 6.01
CA HIS A 98 -9.46 -8.32 7.45
C HIS A 98 -10.66 -7.42 7.84
N GLY A 99 -11.34 -6.81 6.87
CA GLY A 99 -12.48 -5.92 7.11
C GLY A 99 -12.11 -4.47 7.40
N PHE A 100 -10.88 -4.04 7.10
CA PHE A 100 -10.46 -2.64 7.21
C PHE A 100 -10.55 -1.96 5.86
N GLY A 101 -11.29 -0.85 5.78
CA GLY A 101 -11.49 -0.16 4.50
C GLY A 101 -12.26 -0.99 3.47
N SER A 102 -13.02 -2.00 3.92
CA SER A 102 -13.86 -2.85 3.10
C SER A 102 -15.23 -3.08 3.77
N PRO A 103 -16.25 -3.54 3.03
CA PRO A 103 -17.54 -3.96 3.60
C PRO A 103 -17.49 -5.30 4.35
N LEU A 104 -16.34 -6.00 4.34
CA LEU A 104 -16.22 -7.32 4.95
C LEU A 104 -16.33 -7.23 6.49
N PRO A 105 -16.82 -8.29 7.15
CA PRO A 105 -16.79 -8.38 8.59
C PRO A 105 -15.39 -8.18 9.14
N ARG A 106 -15.25 -7.34 10.17
CA ARG A 106 -13.96 -7.04 10.79
C ARG A 106 -13.46 -8.25 11.60
N LEU A 107 -12.38 -8.87 11.13
CA LEU A 107 -11.77 -10.03 11.78
C LEU A 107 -11.01 -9.67 13.06
N TYR A 108 -10.49 -8.43 13.13
CA TYR A 108 -9.65 -7.98 14.22
C TYR A 108 -9.99 -6.58 14.72
N LYS A 109 -9.83 -6.35 16.02
CA LYS A 109 -10.09 -5.02 16.61
C LYS A 109 -9.12 -3.95 16.10
N HIS A 110 -7.85 -4.28 15.85
CA HIS A 110 -6.84 -3.31 15.41
C HIS A 110 -6.00 -3.89 14.27
N PRO A 111 -5.75 -3.12 13.19
CA PRO A 111 -5.19 -3.67 11.95
C PRO A 111 -3.74 -4.13 12.05
N HIS A 112 -2.92 -3.59 12.95
CA HIS A 112 -1.50 -3.98 13.09
C HIS A 112 -1.19 -4.61 14.45
N ALA A 113 -2.19 -4.85 15.29
CA ALA A 113 -1.96 -5.46 16.60
C ALA A 113 -1.40 -6.86 16.43
N ASN A 114 -0.39 -7.22 17.22
CA ASN A 114 0.24 -8.54 17.21
C ASN A 114 0.78 -8.99 15.83
N LYS A 115 1.11 -8.04 14.93
CA LYS A 115 1.62 -8.31 13.58
C LYS A 115 0.69 -9.17 12.73
N ILE A 116 -0.63 -9.00 12.88
CA ILE A 116 -1.61 -9.80 12.10
C ILE A 116 -1.44 -9.60 10.59
N VAL A 117 -1.03 -8.41 10.12
CA VAL A 117 -0.80 -8.18 8.69
C VAL A 117 0.42 -8.94 8.20
N ASP A 118 1.55 -8.80 8.90
CA ASP A 118 2.79 -9.48 8.58
C ASP A 118 2.58 -11.00 8.50
N ARG A 119 1.86 -11.57 9.48
CA ARG A 119 1.56 -13.01 9.52
C ARG A 119 0.69 -13.45 8.34
N GLU A 120 -0.30 -12.65 7.95
CA GLU A 120 -1.13 -12.95 6.78
C GLU A 120 -0.30 -12.90 5.48
N LEU A 121 0.58 -11.90 5.33
CA LEU A 121 1.51 -11.82 4.20
C LEU A 121 2.45 -13.03 4.16
N GLU A 122 3.03 -13.42 5.29
CA GLU A 122 3.87 -14.62 5.40
C GLU A 122 3.11 -15.89 5.01
N GLN A 123 1.87 -16.07 5.49
CA GLN A 123 1.01 -17.21 5.15
C GLN A 123 0.64 -17.26 3.66
N ARG A 124 0.56 -16.10 3.01
CA ARG A 124 0.32 -15.96 1.57
C ARG A 124 1.59 -16.05 0.71
N ASN A 125 2.70 -16.55 1.26
CA ASN A 125 3.99 -16.67 0.57
C ASN A 125 4.61 -15.33 0.13
N LEU A 126 4.27 -14.22 0.81
CA LEU A 126 4.86 -12.89 0.60
C LEU A 126 5.89 -12.52 1.68
N GLY A 127 6.32 -13.48 2.51
CA GLY A 127 7.27 -13.25 3.62
C GLY A 127 8.63 -12.69 3.17
N ASP A 128 9.17 -13.15 2.04
CA ASP A 128 10.43 -12.61 1.51
C ASP A 128 10.28 -11.17 0.98
N TYR A 129 9.16 -10.88 0.32
CA TYR A 129 8.81 -9.52 -0.10
C TYR A 129 8.69 -8.58 1.10
N LEU A 130 8.03 -9.03 2.17
CA LEU A 130 7.88 -8.28 3.41
C LEU A 130 9.23 -8.02 4.09
N ARG A 131 10.08 -9.05 4.22
CA ARG A 131 11.41 -8.94 4.83
C ARG A 131 12.29 -7.94 4.07
N CYS A 132 12.44 -8.12 2.76
CA CYS A 132 13.23 -7.22 1.91
C CYS A 132 12.68 -5.78 1.96
N CYS A 133 11.36 -5.62 1.96
CA CYS A 133 10.71 -4.32 2.08
C CYS A 133 11.07 -3.63 3.40
N ASN A 134 10.93 -4.32 4.53
CA ASN A 134 11.27 -3.77 5.85
C ASN A 134 12.75 -3.39 5.96
N GLU A 135 13.65 -4.26 5.49
CA GLU A 135 15.09 -3.98 5.46
C GLU A 135 15.41 -2.72 4.63
N TRP A 136 14.77 -2.57 3.47
CA TRP A 136 14.98 -1.40 2.62
C TRP A 136 14.42 -0.13 3.25
N ILE A 137 13.22 -0.20 3.83
CA ILE A 137 12.58 0.94 4.51
C ILE A 137 13.45 1.45 5.65
N ASP A 138 13.88 0.54 6.54
CA ASP A 138 14.70 0.87 7.71
C ASP A 138 16.00 1.58 7.31
N LYS A 139 16.62 1.13 6.23
CA LYS A 139 17.94 1.61 5.83
C LYS A 139 17.91 2.83 4.93
N TYR A 140 16.89 2.96 4.06
CA TYR A 140 16.93 3.89 2.94
C TYR A 140 15.76 4.87 2.87
N TRP A 141 14.60 4.59 3.47
CA TRP A 141 13.39 5.38 3.19
C TRP A 141 13.52 6.86 3.54
N TYR A 142 13.98 7.18 4.75
CA TYR A 142 14.06 8.56 5.20
C TYR A 142 15.09 9.40 4.43
N SER A 143 16.26 8.83 4.15
CA SER A 143 17.29 9.49 3.35
C SER A 143 16.85 9.66 1.91
N PHE A 144 16.23 8.63 1.33
CA PHE A 144 15.61 8.70 0.00
C PHE A 144 14.53 9.79 -0.07
N TYR A 145 13.62 9.84 0.92
CA TYR A 145 12.57 10.85 0.99
C TYR A 145 13.15 12.28 1.05
N ASP A 146 14.12 12.51 1.94
CA ASP A 146 14.71 13.84 2.11
C ASP A 146 15.48 14.28 0.85
N MET A 147 16.14 13.35 0.15
CA MET A 147 16.74 13.59 -1.16
C MET A 147 15.69 13.97 -2.22
N GLN A 148 14.61 13.20 -2.35
CA GLN A 148 13.55 13.48 -3.32
C GLN A 148 12.85 14.82 -3.05
N ARG A 149 12.63 15.14 -1.77
CA ARG A 149 12.09 16.44 -1.34
C ARG A 149 13.02 17.59 -1.69
N ALA A 150 14.33 17.45 -1.47
CA ALA A 150 15.32 18.47 -1.81
C ALA A 150 15.42 18.69 -3.32
N ALA A 151 15.22 17.63 -4.11
CA ALA A 151 15.14 17.68 -5.57
C ALA A 151 13.79 18.21 -6.12
N GLY A 152 12.88 18.66 -5.26
CA GLY A 152 11.57 19.18 -5.66
C GLY A 152 10.67 18.12 -6.31
N TRP A 153 10.83 16.85 -5.93
CA TRP A 153 10.07 15.71 -6.48
C TRP A 153 10.33 15.42 -7.96
N ALA A 154 11.52 15.76 -8.46
CA ALA A 154 11.92 15.52 -9.84
C ALA A 154 11.74 14.04 -10.23
N GLY A 155 11.13 13.80 -11.40
CA GLY A 155 10.92 12.45 -11.94
C GLY A 155 9.62 11.76 -11.54
N ILE A 156 8.78 12.41 -10.72
CA ILE A 156 7.40 11.95 -10.46
C ILE A 156 6.50 12.35 -11.64
N GLN A 157 5.90 11.37 -12.31
CA GLN A 157 4.93 11.60 -13.38
C GLN A 157 3.55 11.88 -12.77
N GLY A 158 2.89 12.95 -13.23
CA GLY A 158 1.62 13.43 -12.70
C GLY A 158 1.79 14.71 -11.89
N ARG A 159 0.97 15.72 -12.17
CA ARG A 159 1.01 17.01 -11.45
C ARG A 159 0.76 16.74 -9.97
N LEU A 160 1.79 16.86 -9.15
CA LEU A 160 1.62 17.10 -7.72
C LEU A 160 0.87 18.43 -7.60
N VAL A 161 -0.46 18.38 -7.53
CA VAL A 161 -1.21 19.57 -7.15
C VAL A 161 -0.84 19.80 -5.68
N PRO A 162 -0.14 20.90 -5.34
CA PRO A 162 0.12 21.22 -3.95
C PRO A 162 -1.23 21.29 -3.21
N PRO A 163 -1.31 20.93 -1.93
CA PRO A 163 -2.56 20.90 -1.18
C PRO A 163 -3.16 22.30 -0.87
N CYS A 164 -3.00 23.28 -1.76
CA CYS A 164 -3.52 24.64 -1.58
C CYS A 164 -3.68 25.39 -2.91
N SER A 165 -4.62 24.97 -3.78
CA SER A 165 -5.18 25.82 -4.85
C SER A 165 -6.34 25.15 -5.61
N ARG A 166 -7.34 24.63 -4.89
CA ARG A 166 -8.69 24.49 -5.44
C ARG A 166 -9.70 24.96 -4.41
N GLY A 167 -9.99 26.26 -4.45
CA GLY A 167 -11.27 26.75 -3.98
C GLY A 167 -12.30 26.30 -4.98
N GLU A 168 -13.01 25.22 -4.68
CA GLU A 168 -14.30 24.90 -5.28
C GLU A 168 -15.05 23.98 -4.31
N THR A 169 -16.25 24.41 -3.99
CA THR A 169 -17.12 23.90 -2.93
C THR A 169 -17.61 22.49 -3.23
N SER A 170 -17.11 21.50 -2.49
CA SER A 170 -17.83 20.24 -2.30
C SER A 170 -17.78 19.85 -0.82
N THR A 171 -18.96 19.61 -0.26
CA THR A 171 -19.25 19.55 1.16
C THR A 171 -18.67 18.30 1.80
N PHE A 172 -17.50 18.42 2.43
CA PHE A 172 -17.02 17.49 3.45
C PHE A 172 -16.80 18.27 4.76
N PRO A 173 -17.32 17.82 5.92
CA PRO A 173 -17.12 18.52 7.17
C PRO A 173 -15.66 18.40 7.64
N ALA A 174 -15.07 19.55 7.99
CA ALA A 174 -13.70 19.67 8.47
C ALA A 174 -13.53 18.99 9.84
N LEU A 175 -12.58 18.05 9.95
CA LEU A 175 -12.14 17.47 11.20
C LEU A 175 -11.19 18.45 11.93
N ALA A 176 -11.42 18.68 13.22
CA ALA A 176 -10.66 19.60 14.05
C ALA A 176 -9.17 19.23 14.17
N LYS A 177 -8.30 20.27 14.20
CA LYS A 177 -6.85 20.15 14.40
C LYS A 177 -6.52 19.59 15.80
N PRO A 178 -5.66 18.57 15.94
CA PRO A 178 -5.11 18.21 17.24
C PRO A 178 -3.99 19.17 17.67
N ARG A 179 -3.94 19.42 18.99
CA ARG A 179 -2.96 20.25 19.70
C ARG A 179 -1.52 19.76 19.51
N ARG A 180 -0.61 20.72 19.39
CA ARG A 180 0.86 20.57 19.39
C ARG A 180 1.31 20.03 20.76
N MET A 181 1.78 18.79 20.82
CA MET A 181 2.56 18.26 21.95
C MET A 181 4.05 18.31 21.62
N GLN A 182 4.84 18.63 22.65
CA GLN A 182 6.28 18.84 22.60
C GLN A 182 7.02 17.53 22.31
N VAL A 183 8.09 17.64 21.52
CA VAL A 183 8.94 16.51 21.09
C VAL A 183 10.07 16.35 22.11
N THR A 184 10.10 15.21 22.81
CA THR A 184 11.31 14.67 23.44
C THR A 184 11.99 13.69 22.48
N PRO A 185 13.33 13.53 22.54
CA PRO A 185 14.05 12.71 21.58
C PRO A 185 13.95 11.23 21.96
N LEU A 186 13.41 10.39 21.06
CA LEU A 186 13.45 8.93 21.20
C LEU A 186 14.13 8.29 19.97
N THR A 187 15.22 7.59 20.27
CA THR A 187 15.56 6.23 19.83
C THR A 187 14.83 5.67 18.60
N SER A 188 15.60 5.36 17.56
CA SER A 188 15.38 4.29 16.57
C SER A 188 13.92 3.94 16.25
N LEU A 189 13.32 4.68 15.32
CA LEU A 189 12.05 4.32 14.68
C LEU A 189 12.23 2.99 13.91
N SER A 190 11.52 1.96 14.35
CA SER A 190 11.37 0.69 13.64
C SER A 190 10.51 0.89 12.38
N ALA A 191 10.84 0.20 11.27
CA ALA A 191 10.08 0.10 10.02
C ALA A 191 8.56 -0.10 10.19
N CYS A 192 8.14 -0.67 11.32
CA CYS A 192 6.73 -0.91 11.64
C CYS A 192 5.88 0.38 11.71
N GLY A 193 6.48 1.58 11.76
CA GLY A 193 5.75 2.86 11.80
C GLY A 193 5.41 3.48 10.44
N ILE A 194 5.88 2.88 9.34
CA ILE A 194 5.66 3.38 7.96
C ILE A 194 4.50 2.65 7.26
N PHE A 195 4.12 1.48 7.77
CA PHE A 195 2.85 0.79 7.47
C PHE A 195 1.80 1.15 8.52
#